data_AF-A0AAW2NGX0-F1
#
_entry.id   AF-A0AAW2NGX0-F1
#
_cell.length_a   1.000
_cell.length_b   1.000
_cell.length_c   1.000
_cell.angle_alpha   90.00
_cell.angle_beta   90.00
_cell.angle_gamma   90.00
#
_symmetry.space_group_name_H-M   'P 1'
#
loop_
_entity.id
_entity.type
_entity.pdbx_description
1 polymer ?
#
loop_
_entity_poly.entity_id
_entity_poly.type
_entity_poly.pdbx_seq_one_letter_code
_entity_poly.pdbx_strand_id
1 'polypeptide(L)'
;MCAGGDFGSKKLTLKGCGLPWEDMRIVGSLPNLEILRLHWGAFVGYVWNPSEGEFARLKLLEISWNHLKYWGAENTHFPSLEHLVLQKVGLQELPLGLAEIHTLRLIGLKCCKKSAVDSVKQIREEGS
;
A
#
# COMPACT_ATOMS: atom_id res chain seq x y z
N MET A 1 16.49 -3.80 15.23
CA MET A 1 15.95 -2.88 16.25
C MET A 1 14.62 -2.36 15.74
N CYS A 2 13.54 -2.74 16.42
CA CYS A 2 12.18 -2.29 16.08
C CYS A 2 12.03 -0.78 16.32
N ALA A 3 11.09 -0.18 15.60
CA ALA A 3 10.91 1.26 15.38
C ALA A 3 11.19 2.17 16.59
N GLY A 4 11.86 3.30 16.33
CA GLY A 4 11.69 4.50 17.14
C GLY A 4 10.27 5.02 16.92
N GLY A 5 9.38 4.78 17.89
CA GLY A 5 8.00 5.24 17.87
C GLY A 5 7.87 6.56 18.61
N ASP A 6 7.59 7.62 17.87
CA ASP A 6 6.95 8.82 18.42
C ASP A 6 5.43 8.64 18.26
N PHE A 7 4.71 8.45 19.38
CA PHE A 7 3.30 8.09 19.40
C PHE A 7 2.35 9.25 19.01
N GLY A 8 2.89 10.41 18.59
CA GLY A 8 2.16 11.50 17.92
C GLY A 8 2.35 11.54 16.39
N SER A 9 3.19 10.68 15.82
CA SER A 9 3.59 10.80 14.43
C SER A 9 2.57 10.19 13.47
N LYS A 10 2.06 11.02 12.55
CA LYS A 10 1.20 10.65 11.42
C LYS A 10 1.86 9.71 10.39
N LYS A 11 3.07 9.24 10.69
CA LYS A 11 3.94 8.52 9.76
C LYS A 11 4.52 7.29 10.44
N LEU A 12 4.35 6.14 9.79
CA LEU A 12 4.96 4.89 10.18
C LEU A 12 5.91 4.41 9.08
N THR A 13 7.09 3.93 9.49
CA THR A 13 8.04 3.30 8.58
C THR A 13 8.51 1.98 9.20
N LEU A 14 8.20 0.87 8.53
CA LEU A 14 8.59 -0.47 8.94
C LEU A 14 9.65 -1.00 7.97
N LYS A 15 10.68 -1.64 8.51
CA LYS A 15 11.83 -2.14 7.75
C LYS A 15 12.26 -3.50 8.28
N GLY A 16 12.28 -4.53 7.43
CA GLY A 16 12.80 -5.85 7.81
C GLY A 16 12.15 -6.48 9.03
N CYS A 17 10.89 -6.15 9.31
CA CYS A 17 10.16 -6.66 10.45
C CYS A 17 9.69 -8.11 10.25
N GLY A 18 9.55 -8.56 9.00
CA GLY A 18 9.12 -9.93 8.70
C GLY A 18 7.70 -10.25 9.18
N LEU A 19 6.83 -9.25 9.29
CA LEU A 19 5.47 -9.43 9.82
C LEU A 19 4.57 -10.10 8.78
N PRO A 20 3.66 -11.01 9.15
CA PRO A 20 2.70 -11.54 8.19
C PRO A 20 1.73 -10.44 7.73
N TRP A 21 1.30 -10.48 6.47
CA TRP A 21 0.32 -9.51 5.95
C TRP A 21 -1.01 -9.53 6.71
N GLU A 22 -1.38 -10.62 7.38
CA GLU A 22 -2.57 -10.69 8.24
C GLU A 22 -2.50 -9.71 9.43
N ASP A 23 -1.30 -9.38 9.91
CA ASP A 23 -1.10 -8.43 11.01
C ASP A 23 -1.18 -6.97 10.57
N MET A 24 -1.28 -6.72 9.25
CA MET A 24 -1.38 -5.37 8.71
C MET A 24 -2.63 -4.62 9.20
N ARG A 25 -3.67 -5.34 9.65
CA ARG A 25 -4.87 -4.77 10.29
C ARG A 25 -4.56 -3.89 11.50
N ILE A 26 -3.48 -4.21 12.23
CA ILE A 26 -3.04 -3.42 13.40
C ILE A 26 -2.56 -2.05 12.93
N VAL A 27 -1.82 -2.01 11.82
CA VAL A 27 -1.35 -0.76 11.20
C VAL A 27 -2.52 0.00 10.55
N GLY A 28 -3.41 -0.73 9.88
CA GLY A 28 -4.62 -0.18 9.25
C GLY A 28 -5.57 0.49 10.24
N SER A 29 -5.59 0.03 11.50
CA SER A 29 -6.43 0.58 12.56
C SER A 29 -5.88 1.87 13.20
N LEU A 30 -4.69 2.35 12.81
CA LEU A 30 -4.08 3.53 13.40
C LEU A 30 -4.84 4.81 12.97
N PRO A 31 -5.50 5.54 13.90
CA PRO A 31 -6.49 6.55 13.55
C PRO A 31 -5.92 7.81 12.89
N ASN A 32 -4.62 8.07 13.07
CA ASN A 32 -3.94 9.27 12.58
C ASN A 32 -2.86 8.98 11.53
N LEU A 33 -2.79 7.74 11.04
CA LEU A 33 -1.75 7.35 10.08
C LEU A 33 -2.02 7.97 8.70
N GLU A 34 -1.18 8.92 8.29
CA GLU A 34 -1.23 9.55 6.97
C GLU A 34 -0.15 9.01 6.02
N ILE A 35 0.99 8.54 6.53
CA ILE A 35 2.11 8.06 5.72
C ILE A 35 2.55 6.68 6.20
N LEU A 36 2.48 5.68 5.35
CA LEU A 36 2.98 4.33 5.59
C LEU A 36 4.09 4.00 4.61
N ARG A 37 5.25 3.60 5.14
CA ARG A 37 6.38 3.12 4.34
C ARG A 37 6.83 1.74 4.78
N LEU A 38 6.89 0.81 3.85
CA LEU A 38 7.28 -0.58 4.05
C LEU A 38 8.53 -0.86 3.22
N HIS A 39 9.65 -1.19 3.86
CA HIS A 39 10.90 -1.48 3.16
C HIS A 39 11.48 -2.84 3.57
N TRP A 40 12.21 -3.46 2.64
CA TRP A 40 13.10 -4.59 2.89
C TRP A 40 12.43 -5.75 3.65
N GLY A 41 11.33 -6.30 3.11
CA GLY A 41 10.62 -7.39 3.76
C GLY A 41 10.02 -6.98 5.11
N ALA A 42 9.49 -5.77 5.21
CA ALA A 42 8.72 -5.33 6.37
C ALA A 42 7.55 -6.29 6.65
N PHE A 43 6.94 -6.79 5.57
CA PHE A 43 5.92 -7.83 5.62
C PHE A 43 6.28 -9.03 4.72
N VAL A 44 5.87 -10.22 5.15
CA VAL A 44 6.07 -11.51 4.48
C VAL A 44 4.74 -12.14 4.10
N GLY A 45 4.80 -12.98 3.07
CA GLY A 45 3.62 -13.53 2.41
C GLY A 45 3.38 -12.90 1.03
N TYR A 46 2.48 -13.52 0.28
CA TYR A 46 2.23 -13.19 -1.12
C TYR A 46 0.94 -12.40 -1.34
N VAL A 47 0.04 -12.40 -0.36
CA VAL A 47 -1.31 -11.85 -0.48
C VAL A 47 -1.49 -10.78 0.59
N TRP A 48 -2.06 -9.64 0.20
CA TRP A 48 -2.54 -8.63 1.12
C TRP A 48 -3.97 -8.25 0.76
N ASN A 49 -4.89 -8.41 1.71
CA ASN A 49 -6.29 -8.03 1.59
C ASN A 49 -6.63 -7.11 2.76
N PRO A 50 -6.63 -5.78 2.55
CA PRO A 50 -7.13 -4.84 3.55
C PRO A 50 -8.60 -5.11 3.87
N SER A 51 -9.03 -4.69 5.06
CA SER A 51 -10.45 -4.74 5.46
C SER A 51 -11.10 -3.36 5.37
N GLU A 52 -12.43 -3.34 5.24
CA GLU A 52 -13.21 -2.10 5.29
C GLU A 52 -12.93 -1.30 6.58
N GLY A 53 -12.78 0.01 6.43
CA GLY A 53 -12.51 0.93 7.55
C GLY A 53 -11.03 1.03 7.96
N GLU A 54 -10.15 0.19 7.42
CA GLU A 54 -8.70 0.36 7.60
C GLU A 54 -8.16 1.57 6.82
N PHE A 55 -7.03 2.12 7.25
CA PHE A 55 -6.28 3.16 6.54
C PHE A 55 -7.08 4.42 6.20
N ALA A 56 -8.11 4.75 6.99
CA ALA A 56 -9.07 5.82 6.70
C ALA A 56 -8.42 7.19 6.40
N ARG A 57 -7.26 7.49 6.99
CA ARG A 57 -6.52 8.75 6.80
C ARG A 57 -5.23 8.62 5.99
N LEU A 58 -4.94 7.43 5.45
CA LEU A 58 -3.69 7.18 4.76
C LEU A 58 -3.67 7.95 3.44
N LYS A 59 -2.68 8.84 3.28
CA LYS A 59 -2.46 9.65 2.07
C LYS A 59 -1.33 9.13 1.22
N LEU A 60 -0.33 8.51 1.83
CA LEU A 60 0.83 7.97 1.12
C LEU A 60 1.12 6.55 1.57
N LEU A 61 1.14 5.63 0.61
CA LEU A 61 1.58 4.25 0.76
C LEU A 61 2.82 4.00 -0.10
N GLU A 62 3.91 3.61 0.54
CA GLU A 62 5.14 3.23 -0.14
C GLU A 62 5.52 1.80 0.23
N ILE A 63 5.67 0.94 -0.76
CA ILE A 63 6.08 -0.45 -0.59
C ILE A 63 7.31 -0.70 -1.43
N SER A 64 8.40 -1.11 -0.79
CA SER A 64 9.62 -1.42 -1.51
C SER A 64 10.31 -2.68 -1.03
N TRP A 65 10.86 -3.44 -1.96
CA TRP A 65 11.58 -4.68 -1.66
C TRP A 65 10.76 -5.65 -0.80
N ASN A 66 9.50 -5.86 -1.15
CA ASN A 66 8.61 -6.84 -0.51
C ASN A 66 8.15 -7.88 -1.54
N HIS A 67 7.85 -9.09 -1.05
CA HIS A 67 7.47 -10.25 -1.87
C HIS A 67 5.97 -10.32 -2.19
N LEU A 68 5.22 -9.24 -1.97
CA LEU A 68 3.79 -9.15 -2.29
C LEU A 68 3.54 -9.48 -3.77
N LYS A 69 2.61 -10.40 -4.04
CA LYS A 69 2.24 -10.84 -5.41
C LYS A 69 0.80 -10.48 -5.76
N TYR A 70 -0.12 -10.56 -4.81
CA TYR A 70 -1.54 -10.32 -4.98
C TYR A 70 -2.02 -9.30 -3.96
N TRP A 71 -2.77 -8.31 -4.42
CA TRP A 71 -3.29 -7.25 -3.58
C TRP A 71 -4.78 -7.06 -3.87
N GLY A 72 -5.62 -7.52 -2.94
CA GLY A 72 -7.08 -7.46 -3.04
C GLY A 72 -7.64 -6.21 -2.38
N ALA A 73 -7.23 -5.03 -2.84
CA ALA A 73 -7.82 -3.78 -2.35
C ALA A 73 -9.07 -3.39 -3.15
N GLU A 74 -10.00 -2.74 -2.47
CA GLU A 74 -11.18 -2.11 -3.04
C GLU A 74 -11.12 -0.60 -2.78
N ASN A 75 -12.02 0.17 -3.40
CA ASN A 75 -12.08 1.63 -3.28
C ASN A 75 -12.33 2.11 -1.83
N THR A 76 -13.04 1.33 -1.03
CA THR A 76 -13.39 1.62 0.37
C THR A 76 -12.22 1.44 1.33
N HIS A 77 -11.19 0.67 0.94
CA HIS A 77 -10.08 0.32 1.82
C HIS A 77 -9.07 1.46 2.00
N PHE A 78 -9.05 2.45 1.10
CA PHE A 78 -8.08 3.55 1.12
C PHE A 78 -8.71 4.89 0.72
N PRO A 79 -9.73 5.38 1.44
CA PRO A 79 -10.59 6.49 0.99
C PRO A 79 -9.87 7.85 0.88
N SER A 80 -8.70 8.00 1.51
CA SER A 80 -7.91 9.24 1.50
C SER A 80 -6.58 9.13 0.75
N LEU A 81 -6.34 8.02 0.03
CA LEU A 81 -5.04 7.76 -0.56
C LEU A 81 -4.78 8.70 -1.74
N GLU A 82 -3.65 9.42 -1.68
CA GLU A 82 -3.24 10.38 -2.70
C GLU A 82 -2.06 9.87 -3.52
N HIS A 83 -1.14 9.13 -2.88
CA HIS A 83 0.12 8.68 -3.48
C HIS A 83 0.38 7.20 -3.19
N LEU A 84 0.53 6.42 -4.24
CA LEU A 84 0.96 5.03 -4.19
C LEU A 84 2.31 4.88 -4.87
N VAL A 85 3.30 4.37 -4.14
CA VAL A 85 4.65 4.12 -4.69
C VAL A 85 5.05 2.67 -4.45
N LEU A 86 5.30 1.93 -5.52
CA LEU A 86 5.81 0.57 -5.47
C LEU A 86 7.20 0.49 -6.11
N GLN A 87 8.17 -0.04 -5.38
CA GLN A 87 9.54 -0.23 -5.87
C GLN A 87 10.04 -1.65 -5.65
N LYS A 88 10.43 -2.35 -6.71
CA LYS A 88 10.94 -3.74 -6.62
C LYS A 88 9.97 -4.63 -5.83
N VAL A 89 8.68 -4.51 -6.15
CA VAL A 89 7.61 -5.34 -5.58
C VAL A 89 7.22 -6.39 -6.62
N GLY A 90 7.03 -7.63 -6.17
CA GLY A 90 6.69 -8.78 -7.02
C GLY A 90 5.23 -8.83 -7.49
N LEU A 91 4.49 -7.72 -7.34
CA LEU A 91 3.06 -7.61 -7.57
C LEU A 91 2.72 -7.96 -9.03
N GLN A 92 1.71 -8.80 -9.24
CA GLN A 92 1.27 -9.17 -10.58
C GLN A 92 0.48 -8.03 -11.23
N GLU A 93 -0.50 -7.49 -10.53
CA GLU A 93 -1.37 -6.41 -11.00
C GLU A 93 -1.80 -5.56 -9.81
N LEU A 94 -2.13 -4.30 -10.07
CA LEU A 94 -2.79 -3.47 -9.09
C LEU A 94 -4.29 -3.76 -9.09
N PRO A 95 -4.94 -3.72 -7.93
CA PRO A 95 -6.39 -3.86 -7.83
C PRO A 95 -7.11 -2.73 -8.58
N LEU A 96 -8.10 -3.10 -9.41
CA LEU A 96 -8.89 -2.14 -10.20
C LEU A 96 -9.72 -1.18 -9.32
N GLY A 97 -10.10 -1.60 -8.10
CA GLY A 97 -10.78 -0.73 -7.15
C GLY A 97 -10.01 0.55 -6.80
N LEU A 98 -8.70 0.62 -7.08
CA LEU A 98 -7.92 1.85 -6.94
C LEU A 98 -8.32 2.94 -7.96
N ALA A 99 -8.92 2.58 -9.10
CA ALA A 99 -9.39 3.51 -10.12
C ALA A 99 -10.54 4.40 -9.61
N GLU A 100 -11.34 3.88 -8.68
CA GLU A 100 -12.47 4.59 -8.08
C GLU A 100 -12.07 5.46 -6.88
N ILE A 101 -10.78 5.46 -6.51
CA ILE A 101 -10.26 6.33 -5.45
C ILE A 101 -10.00 7.72 -6.03
N HIS A 102 -10.98 8.60 -5.89
CA HIS A 102 -10.96 9.97 -6.42
C HIS A 102 -9.81 10.84 -5.89
N THR A 103 -9.25 10.51 -4.72
CA THR A 103 -8.11 11.23 -4.14
C THR A 103 -6.77 10.81 -4.73
N LEU A 104 -6.72 9.68 -5.44
CA LEU A 104 -5.48 9.09 -5.93
C LEU A 104 -4.93 9.89 -7.10
N ARG A 105 -3.82 10.58 -6.87
CA ARG A 105 -3.20 11.50 -7.85
C ARG A 105 -1.98 10.90 -8.53
N LEU A 106 -1.28 10.01 -7.83
CA LEU A 106 -0.01 9.48 -8.29
C LEU A 106 0.11 7.99 -7.99
N ILE A 107 0.43 7.24 -9.04
CA ILE A 107 0.89 5.86 -8.94
C ILE A 107 2.30 5.80 -9.54
N GLY A 108 3.30 5.59 -8.69
CA GLY A 108 4.70 5.48 -9.07
C GLY A 108 5.17 4.03 -9.00
N LEU A 109 5.60 3.48 -10.13
CA LEU A 109 6.19 2.13 -10.20
C LEU A 109 7.67 2.20 -10.57
N LYS A 110 8.52 1.48 -9.83
CA LYS A 110 9.96 1.39 -10.12
C LYS A 110 10.45 -0.04 -10.03
N CYS A 111 10.99 -0.57 -11.14
CA CYS A 111 11.48 -1.96 -11.21
C CYS A 111 10.41 -2.99 -10.81
N CYS A 112 9.16 -2.76 -11.19
CA CYS A 112 8.04 -3.69 -11.00
C CYS A 112 7.81 -4.53 -12.27
N LYS A 113 6.98 -5.57 -12.17
CA LYS A 113 6.59 -6.39 -13.32
C LYS A 113 5.84 -5.56 -14.36
N LYS A 114 5.98 -5.93 -15.64
CA LYS A 114 5.27 -5.29 -16.75
C LYS A 114 3.75 -5.32 -16.57
N SER A 115 3.20 -6.45 -16.09
CA SER A 115 1.77 -6.60 -15.81
C SER A 115 1.24 -5.56 -14.81
N ALA A 116 2.02 -5.25 -13.76
CA ALA A 116 1.66 -4.20 -12.81
C ALA A 116 1.66 -2.82 -13.49
N VAL A 117 2.63 -2.56 -14.38
CA VAL A 117 2.67 -1.31 -15.17
C VAL A 117 1.46 -1.20 -16.12
N ASP A 118 1.05 -2.30 -16.75
CA ASP A 118 -0.09 -2.30 -17.64
C ASP A 118 -1.41 -2.09 -16.86
N SER A 119 -1.56 -2.66 -15.66
CA SER A 119 -2.73 -2.39 -14.81
C SER A 119 -2.86 -0.92 -14.37
N VAL A 120 -1.74 -0.19 -14.21
CA VAL A 120 -1.80 1.26 -13.93
C VAL A 120 -2.41 2.05 -15.09
N LYS A 121 -2.20 1.61 -16.34
CA LYS A 121 -2.82 2.28 -17.49
C LYS A 121 -4.34 2.10 -17.46
N GLN A 122 -4.80 0.88 -17.19
CA GLN A 122 -6.23 0.59 -17.03
C GLN A 122 -6.87 1.42 -15.92
N ILE A 123 -6.23 1.47 -14.74
CA ILE A 123 -6.69 2.28 -13.60
C ILE A 123 -6.84 3.77 -13.97
N ARG A 124 -5.96 4.30 -14.82
CA ARG A 124 -6.01 5.69 -15.26
C ARG A 124 -7.01 5.94 -16.39
N GLU A 125 -7.34 4.92 -17.17
CA GLU A 125 -8.34 5.00 -18.24
C GLU A 125 -9.76 4.86 -17.68
N GLU A 126 -9.97 4.02 -16.67
CA GLU A 126 -11.28 3.81 -16.01
C GLU A 126 -11.65 4.91 -15.02
N GLY A 127 -10.66 5.61 -14.44
CA GLY A 127 -10.87 6.72 -13.50
C GLY A 127 -11.01 8.11 -14.16
N SER A 128 -11.17 8.19 -15.49
CA SER A 128 -11.39 9.43 -16.24
C SER A 128 -12.85 9.66 -16.60
#